data_AF-A0A9E5KE78-F1
#
_entry.id   AF-A0A9E5KE78-F1
#
_cell.length_a   1.000
_cell.length_b   1.000
_cell.length_c   1.000
_cell.angle_alpha   90.00
_cell.angle_beta   90.00
_cell.angle_gamma   90.00
#
_symmetry.space_group_name_H-M   'P 1'
#
loop_
_entity.id
_entity.type
_entity.pdbx_description
1 polymer ?
#
loop_
_entity_poly.entity_id
_entity_poly.type
_entity_poly.pdbx_seq_one_letter_code
_entity_poly.pdbx_strand_id
1 'polypeptide(L)'
;ERPDAAGKRFIAATEQPIAMAHLAEVLQKAGYSKVSSRKAPNFAIKFMALFDREAKGMVPQLGIRISYDNQATYDILKWEPTSLDKTFVEMAKSISN
;
A
#
# COMPACT_ATOMS: atom_id res chain seq x y z
N GLU A 1 -10.10 26.95 6.75
CA GLU A 1 -9.74 25.97 7.82
C GLU A 1 -11.03 25.44 8.45
N ARG A 2 -11.03 24.18 8.91
CA ARG A 2 -12.21 23.51 9.48
C ARG A 2 -12.12 23.53 11.02
N PRO A 3 -12.93 24.33 11.74
CA PRO A 3 -12.81 24.48 13.20
C PRO A 3 -13.05 23.16 13.96
N ASP A 4 -13.88 22.30 13.40
CA ASP A 4 -14.25 20.97 13.90
C ASP A 4 -13.15 19.90 13.77
N ALA A 5 -12.07 20.21 13.05
CA ALA A 5 -10.87 19.39 12.95
C ALA A 5 -9.81 19.72 14.03
N ALA A 6 -9.93 20.85 14.73
CA ALA A 6 -8.96 21.28 15.72
C ALA A 6 -8.82 20.26 16.86
N GLY A 7 -7.58 19.87 17.18
CA GLY A 7 -7.28 18.90 18.25
C GLY A 7 -7.54 17.43 17.92
N LYS A 8 -8.00 17.10 16.70
CA LYS A 8 -8.25 15.71 16.27
C LYS A 8 -7.07 15.15 15.47
N ARG A 9 -6.90 13.82 15.51
CA ARG A 9 -5.95 13.07 14.68
C ARG A 9 -6.73 12.27 13.64
N PHE A 10 -6.26 12.30 12.40
CA PHE A 10 -6.92 11.66 11.26
C PHE A 10 -6.01 10.62 10.63
N ILE A 11 -6.59 9.51 10.19
CA ILE A 11 -5.88 8.46 9.45
C ILE A 11 -6.24 8.62 7.97
N ALA A 12 -5.28 9.05 7.16
CA ALA A 12 -5.43 9.19 5.71
C ALA A 12 -4.95 7.91 5.01
N ALA A 13 -5.70 6.84 5.16
CA ALA A 13 -5.44 5.54 4.53
C ALA A 13 -6.76 4.93 4.05
N THR A 14 -6.71 3.84 3.30
CA THR A 14 -7.89 3.02 3.03
C THR A 14 -8.31 2.29 4.30
N GLU A 15 -9.62 2.08 4.47
CA GLU A 15 -10.18 1.36 5.62
C GLU A 15 -9.68 -0.10 5.66
N GLN A 16 -9.69 -0.74 4.49
CA GLN A 16 -9.30 -2.13 4.32
C GLN A 16 -7.82 -2.24 3.90
N PRO A 17 -7.10 -3.25 4.42
CA PRO A 17 -5.73 -3.52 4.04
C PRO A 17 -5.65 -4.02 2.60
N ILE A 18 -4.65 -3.56 1.86
CA ILE A 18 -4.45 -3.92 0.46
C ILE A 18 -3.24 -4.82 0.34
N ALA A 19 -3.45 -5.98 -0.28
CA ALA A 19 -2.38 -6.93 -0.49
C ALA A 19 -1.39 -6.42 -1.53
N MET A 20 -0.09 -6.63 -1.30
CA MET A 20 0.94 -6.28 -2.27
C MET A 20 0.78 -7.04 -3.61
N ALA A 21 0.11 -8.19 -3.60
CA ALA A 21 -0.29 -8.90 -4.81
C ALA A 21 -1.24 -8.09 -5.70
N HIS A 22 -2.15 -7.28 -5.13
CA HIS A 22 -3.06 -6.42 -5.90
C HIS A 22 -2.29 -5.36 -6.68
N LEU A 23 -1.29 -4.73 -6.06
CA LEU A 23 -0.38 -3.80 -6.75
C LEU A 23 0.34 -4.49 -7.92
N ALA A 24 0.85 -5.71 -7.71
CA ALA A 24 1.54 -6.46 -8.76
C ALA A 24 0.60 -6.82 -9.93
N GLU A 25 -0.66 -7.13 -9.66
CA GLU A 25 -1.68 -7.41 -10.67
C GLU A 25 -2.04 -6.15 -11.47
N VAL A 26 -2.23 -5.01 -10.80
CA VAL A 26 -2.51 -3.71 -11.45
C VAL A 26 -1.37 -3.33 -12.41
N LEU A 27 -0.11 -3.46 -11.96
CA LEU A 27 1.05 -3.13 -12.80
C LEU A 27 1.20 -4.08 -13.99
N GLN A 28 0.96 -5.38 -13.82
CA GLN A 28 0.97 -6.33 -14.95
C GLN A 28 -0.11 -5.97 -15.98
N LYS A 29 -1.34 -5.66 -15.53
CA LYS A 29 -2.42 -5.21 -16.41
C LYS A 29 -2.07 -3.92 -17.16
N ALA A 30 -1.27 -3.05 -16.55
CA ALA A 30 -0.78 -1.81 -17.16
C ALA A 30 0.40 -2.00 -18.12
N GLY A 31 0.89 -3.23 -18.33
CA GLY A 31 1.94 -3.57 -19.29
C GLY A 31 3.36 -3.71 -18.72
N TYR A 32 3.53 -3.65 -17.39
CA TYR A 32 4.83 -3.80 -16.75
C TYR A 32 5.22 -5.29 -16.61
N SER A 33 5.93 -5.82 -17.60
CA SER A 33 6.29 -7.25 -17.71
C SER A 33 7.33 -7.75 -16.70
N LYS A 34 8.11 -6.85 -16.07
CA LYS A 34 9.10 -7.20 -15.05
C LYS A 34 8.48 -7.55 -13.70
N VAL A 35 7.20 -7.21 -13.49
CA VAL A 35 6.51 -7.43 -12.23
C VAL A 35 6.09 -8.90 -12.12
N SER A 36 6.48 -9.55 -11.02
CA SER A 36 6.13 -10.95 -10.78
C SER A 36 4.80 -11.08 -10.04
N SER A 37 3.92 -11.96 -10.51
CA SER A 37 2.68 -12.37 -9.82
C SER A 37 2.89 -13.51 -8.81
N ARG A 38 4.09 -14.07 -8.72
CA ARG A 38 4.36 -15.24 -7.86
C ARG A 38 4.36 -14.83 -6.40
N LYS A 39 3.55 -15.49 -5.59
CA LYS A 39 3.53 -15.30 -4.13
C LYS A 39 4.63 -16.15 -3.50
N ALA A 40 5.65 -15.49 -2.95
CA ALA A 40 6.69 -16.17 -2.19
C ALA A 40 6.15 -16.59 -0.81
N PRO A 41 6.48 -17.81 -0.32
CA PRO A 41 6.08 -18.24 1.01
C PRO A 41 6.86 -17.48 2.09
N ASN A 42 6.24 -17.30 3.27
CA ASN A 42 6.81 -16.50 4.36
C ASN A 42 8.20 -16.97 4.79
N PHE A 43 8.47 -18.29 4.80
CA PHE A 43 9.78 -18.81 5.19
C PHE A 43 10.88 -18.42 4.20
N ALA A 44 10.55 -18.33 2.90
CA ALA A 44 11.52 -17.95 1.87
C ALA A 44 11.91 -16.47 2.03
N ILE A 45 10.95 -15.59 2.33
CA ILE A 45 11.25 -14.18 2.62
C ILE A 45 12.11 -14.07 3.89
N LYS A 46 11.78 -14.82 4.95
CA LYS A 46 12.57 -14.84 6.19
C LYS A 46 14.01 -15.33 5.96
N PHE A 47 14.21 -16.30 5.07
CA PHE A 47 15.54 -16.76 4.70
C PHE A 47 16.31 -15.71 3.89
N MET A 48 15.67 -15.09 2.89
CA MET A 48 16.28 -14.01 2.10
C MET A 48 16.67 -12.80 2.96
N ALA A 49 15.90 -12.49 3.99
CA ALA A 49 16.18 -11.42 4.95
C ALA A 49 17.52 -11.57 5.72
N LEU A 50 18.15 -12.74 5.71
CA LEU A 50 19.48 -12.93 6.28
C LEU A 50 20.57 -12.25 5.45
N PHE A 51 20.34 -12.10 4.14
CA PHE A 51 21.33 -11.60 3.18
C PHE A 51 20.89 -10.31 2.48
N ASP A 52 19.59 -10.04 2.42
CA ASP A 52 19.00 -8.89 1.75
C ASP A 52 18.35 -7.92 2.75
N ARG A 53 18.77 -6.64 2.72
CA ARG A 53 18.32 -5.60 3.65
C ARG A 53 16.88 -5.18 3.40
N GLU A 54 16.43 -5.20 2.15
CA GLU A 54 15.05 -4.85 1.77
C GLU A 54 14.09 -5.94 2.26
N ALA A 55 14.43 -7.21 2.01
CA ALA A 55 13.68 -8.36 2.53
C ALA A 55 13.61 -8.32 4.06
N LYS A 56 14.71 -7.96 4.75
CA LYS A 56 14.73 -7.79 6.22
C LYS A 56 13.76 -6.71 6.70
N GLY A 57 13.61 -5.61 5.97
CA GLY A 57 12.64 -4.56 6.27
C GLY A 57 11.18 -5.02 6.14
N MET A 58 10.91 -5.98 5.25
CA MET A 58 9.56 -6.51 5.02
C MET A 58 9.14 -7.56 6.05
N VAL A 59 10.08 -8.31 6.64
CA VAL A 59 9.77 -9.42 7.58
C VAL A 59 8.76 -9.05 8.68
N PRO A 60 8.87 -7.89 9.37
CA PRO A 60 7.92 -7.53 10.42
C PRO A 60 6.48 -7.36 9.94
N GLN A 61 6.26 -7.10 8.65
CA GLN A 61 4.93 -6.87 8.07
C GLN A 61 4.30 -8.16 7.51
N LEU A 62 5.03 -9.28 7.47
CA LEU A 62 4.54 -10.52 6.87
C LEU A 62 3.38 -11.11 7.68
N GLY A 63 2.26 -11.36 6.99
CA GLY A 63 1.06 -11.98 7.58
C GLY A 63 0.23 -11.02 8.42
N ILE A 64 0.63 -9.76 8.55
CA ILE A 64 -0.12 -8.74 9.29
C ILE A 64 -1.17 -8.13 8.35
N ARG A 65 -2.40 -7.99 8.85
CA ARG A 65 -3.49 -7.26 8.20
C ARG A 65 -3.99 -6.22 9.19
N ILE A 66 -3.81 -4.94 8.86
CA ILE A 66 -4.26 -3.84 9.71
C ILE A 66 -5.37 -3.09 8.98
N SER A 67 -6.56 -3.09 9.56
CA SER A 67 -7.67 -2.22 9.18
C SER A 67 -7.78 -1.10 10.22
N TYR A 68 -8.29 0.05 9.78
CA TYR A 68 -8.48 1.21 10.63
C TYR A 68 -9.86 1.81 10.39
N ASP A 69 -10.48 2.32 11.46
CA ASP A 69 -11.61 3.22 11.33
C ASP A 69 -11.10 4.63 10.99
N ASN A 70 -11.44 5.10 9.80
CA ASN A 70 -11.07 6.38 9.24
C ASN A 70 -12.29 7.23 8.87
N GLN A 71 -13.49 6.91 9.39
CA GLN A 71 -14.73 7.66 9.11
C GLN A 71 -14.57 9.15 9.37
N ALA A 72 -13.90 9.53 10.47
CA ALA A 72 -13.61 10.92 10.80
C ALA A 72 -12.84 11.67 9.69
N THR A 73 -11.95 10.99 8.96
CA THR A 73 -11.20 11.58 7.84
C THR A 73 -12.14 11.94 6.69
N TYR A 74 -13.10 11.07 6.38
CA TYR A 74 -14.08 11.34 5.33
C TYR A 74 -15.14 12.36 5.78
N ASP A 75 -15.63 12.25 7.00
CA ASP A 75 -16.75 13.06 7.47
C ASP A 75 -16.35 14.51 7.77
N ILE A 76 -15.21 14.70 8.42
CA ILE A 76 -14.74 16.02 8.86
C ILE A 76 -13.94 16.66 7.74
N LEU A 77 -12.93 15.97 7.21
CA LEU A 77 -12.05 16.57 6.20
C LEU A 77 -12.67 16.56 4.80
N LYS A 78 -13.75 15.78 4.57
CA LYS A 78 -14.33 15.56 3.23
C LYS A 78 -13.27 15.12 2.23
N TRP A 79 -12.37 14.24 2.70
CA TRP A 79 -11.25 13.74 1.91
C TRP A 79 -11.73 12.75 0.86
N GLU A 80 -11.43 13.02 -0.40
CA GLU A 80 -11.71 12.12 -1.53
C GLU A 80 -10.37 11.58 -2.08
N PRO A 81 -9.96 10.36 -1.71
CA PRO A 81 -8.72 9.78 -2.19
C PRO A 81 -8.81 9.43 -3.68
N THR A 82 -7.69 9.59 -4.39
CA THR A 82 -7.56 9.02 -5.74
C THR A 82 -7.57 7.50 -5.64
N SER A 83 -8.16 6.83 -6.64
CA SER A 83 -8.15 5.36 -6.68
C SER A 83 -6.73 4.82 -6.74
N LEU A 84 -6.45 3.81 -5.94
CA LEU A 84 -5.09 3.27 -5.82
C LEU A 84 -4.58 2.65 -7.11
N ASP A 85 -5.46 2.02 -7.90
CA ASP A 85 -5.09 1.46 -9.20
C ASP A 85 -4.52 2.56 -10.13
N LYS A 86 -5.16 3.74 -10.14
CA LYS A 86 -4.68 4.90 -10.89
C LYS A 86 -3.34 5.39 -10.32
N THR A 87 -3.26 5.56 -9.01
CA THR A 87 -2.04 5.99 -8.32
C THR A 87 -0.86 5.07 -8.60
N PHE A 88 -1.04 3.74 -8.57
CA PHE A 88 0.01 2.77 -8.86
C PHE A 88 0.56 2.91 -10.28
N VAL A 89 -0.33 3.05 -11.27
CA VAL A 89 0.07 3.22 -12.67
C VAL A 89 0.79 4.55 -12.89
N GLU A 90 0.30 5.64 -12.29
CA GLU A 90 0.94 6.96 -12.39
C GLU A 90 2.32 6.98 -11.74
N MET A 91 2.47 6.39 -10.55
CA MET A 91 3.77 6.26 -9.89
C MET A 91 4.76 5.43 -10.72
N ALA A 92 4.31 4.29 -11.27
CA ALA A 92 5.15 3.45 -12.12
C ALA A 92 5.61 4.19 -13.39
N LYS A 93 4.74 4.99 -14.01
CA LYS A 93 5.09 5.85 -15.15
C LYS A 93 6.16 6.88 -14.77
N SER A 94 6.04 7.50 -13.60
CA SER A 94 6.97 8.54 -13.15
C SER A 94 8.42 8.05 -13.00
N ILE A 95 8.64 6.77 -12.70
CA ILE A 95 9.98 6.19 -12.51
C ILE A 95 10.49 5.42 -13.73
N SER A 96 9.68 5.31 -14.78
CA SER A 96 10.02 4.59 -16.01
C SER A 96 10.52 5.52 -17.13
N ASN A 97 10.41 6.84 -16.92
CA ASN A 97 10.91 7.87 -17.83
C ASN A 97 12.35 8.26 -17.49
#